data_AF-A0A1G3EYB2-F1
#
_entry.id   AF-A0A1G3EYB2-F1
#
_cell.length_a   1.000
_cell.length_b   1.000
_cell.length_c   1.000
_cell.angle_alpha   90.00
_cell.angle_beta   90.00
_cell.angle_gamma   90.00
#
_symmetry.space_group_name_H-M   'P 1'
#
loop_
_entity.id
_entity.type
_entity.pdbx_description
1 polymer ?
#
loop_
_entity_poly.entity_id
_entity_poly.type
_entity_poly.pdbx_seq_one_letter_code
_entity_poly.pdbx_strand_id
1 'polypeptide(L)'
;LAFPLGYLVVFAVPWGDALVGPLQDITAHFSVRALELIGVPVLLNGREIITPSAVWLVAEACSGVKFFIACTALGCLYAYLMYRCWWKRAIFVVLAAVMPVVANGLRVCFTVLIGETWGLKYATGTDHMIFGWQFFGTVLLLLLLAGWFFRDPLVAPERPPPHGGMPASARTVVWLVAFALLIAGPSLASGLAPPAPPQTMRLTAPAIAGWSGPQTAADGWRPIFRGAAGQVRVSYQSVTGGDVVELFHAVYTGKPRRGHTLITYGNDLYDSAHAQILSSASRRVELADGRSTTVGELRLAGATGSRLVWYWYCVDRRCTRSPALTKLLQAWSVLQGRVPRSSVWALSSSVAGDDADRVRTKLHAFAQVLPVPGASGVQAQQPAVLAGSQP
;
A
#
# COMPACT_ATOMS: atom_id res chain seq x y z
N LEU A 1 -8.06 11.59 -26.99
CA LEU A 1 -7.90 11.89 -25.53
C LEU A 1 -7.83 10.65 -24.63
N ALA A 2 -8.22 9.45 -25.09
CA ALA A 2 -8.22 8.25 -24.24
C ALA A 2 -6.87 7.92 -23.59
N PHE A 3 -5.75 8.01 -24.34
CA PHE A 3 -4.42 7.72 -23.80
C PHE A 3 -3.99 8.73 -22.71
N PRO A 4 -3.99 10.06 -22.94
CA PRO A 4 -3.64 11.03 -21.89
C PRO A 4 -4.51 10.91 -20.62
N LEU A 5 -5.82 10.65 -20.77
CA LEU A 5 -6.72 10.46 -19.63
C LEU A 5 -6.40 9.16 -18.88
N GLY A 6 -6.19 8.05 -19.59
CA GLY A 6 -5.80 6.78 -18.98
C GLY A 6 -4.43 6.85 -18.29
N TYR A 7 -3.46 7.52 -18.91
CA TYR A 7 -2.15 7.78 -18.33
C TYR A 7 -2.24 8.56 -17.02
N LEU A 8 -3.06 9.62 -17.00
CA LEU A 8 -3.30 10.43 -15.80
C LEU A 8 -3.98 9.60 -14.71
N VAL A 9 -5.06 8.89 -15.02
CA VAL A 9 -5.81 8.07 -14.05
C VAL A 9 -4.94 6.98 -13.45
N VAL A 10 -4.11 6.33 -14.26
CA VAL A 10 -3.22 5.26 -13.78
C VAL A 10 -2.04 5.84 -13.02
N PHE A 11 -1.25 6.76 -13.57
CA PHE A 11 0.05 7.12 -12.97
C PHE A 11 0.03 8.34 -12.03
N ALA A 12 -1.03 9.15 -12.02
CA ALA A 12 -1.11 10.31 -11.12
C ALA A 12 -1.68 9.97 -9.73
N VAL A 13 -2.42 8.85 -9.61
CA VAL A 13 -2.92 8.38 -8.31
C VAL A 13 -1.80 7.64 -7.58
N PRO A 14 -1.51 7.92 -6.30
CA PRO A 14 -0.50 7.16 -5.54
C PRO A 14 -0.96 5.73 -5.25
N TRP A 15 -0.58 4.78 -6.10
CA TRP A 15 -0.73 3.33 -5.91
C TRP A 15 0.63 2.64 -6.02
N GLY A 16 0.69 1.36 -5.61
CA GLY A 16 1.93 0.56 -5.65
C GLY A 16 2.40 0.02 -4.31
N ASP A 17 1.87 0.52 -3.18
CA ASP A 17 2.23 0.02 -1.84
C ASP A 17 2.03 -1.50 -1.71
N ALA A 18 0.98 -2.02 -2.35
CA ALA A 18 0.69 -3.46 -2.37
C ALA A 18 1.69 -4.29 -3.19
N LEU A 19 2.46 -3.66 -4.10
CA LEU A 19 3.50 -4.33 -4.89
C LEU A 19 4.82 -4.43 -4.13
N VAL A 20 5.01 -3.66 -3.06
CA VAL A 20 6.27 -3.64 -2.31
C VAL A 20 6.65 -5.03 -1.81
N GLY A 21 5.72 -5.72 -1.12
CA GLY A 21 5.95 -7.07 -0.60
C GLY A 21 6.32 -8.08 -1.69
N PRO A 22 5.46 -8.28 -2.71
CA PRO A 22 5.76 -9.18 -3.83
C PRO A 22 7.09 -8.86 -4.54
N LEU A 23 7.42 -7.57 -4.73
CA LEU A 23 8.68 -7.18 -5.36
C LEU A 23 9.90 -7.44 -4.46
N GLN A 24 9.77 -7.30 -3.13
CA GLN A 24 10.81 -7.72 -2.19
C GLN A 24 11.04 -9.23 -2.26
N ASP A 25 9.97 -10.01 -2.29
CA ASP A 25 10.05 -11.46 -2.37
C ASP A 25 10.73 -11.89 -3.68
N ILE A 26 10.33 -11.32 -4.82
CA ILE A 26 10.99 -11.55 -6.12
C ILE A 26 12.46 -11.16 -6.06
N THR A 27 12.77 -9.98 -5.51
CA THR A 27 14.14 -9.46 -5.42
C THR A 27 15.01 -10.37 -4.56
N ALA A 28 14.51 -10.85 -3.42
CA ALA A 28 15.25 -11.72 -2.51
C ALA A 28 15.55 -13.07 -3.17
N HIS A 29 14.55 -13.73 -3.75
CA HIS A 29 14.74 -15.00 -4.46
C HIS A 29 15.67 -14.86 -5.66
N PHE A 30 15.50 -13.81 -6.47
CA PHE A 30 16.37 -13.54 -7.61
C PHE A 30 17.82 -13.34 -7.17
N SER A 31 18.04 -12.52 -6.13
CA SER A 31 19.39 -12.21 -5.64
C SER A 31 20.09 -13.45 -5.09
N VAL A 32 19.37 -14.29 -4.33
CA VAL A 32 19.90 -15.55 -3.78
C VAL A 32 20.28 -16.50 -4.90
N ARG A 33 19.41 -16.69 -5.91
CA ARG A 33 19.75 -17.51 -7.09
C ARG A 33 20.95 -16.98 -7.84
N ALA A 34 21.06 -15.66 -8.01
CA ALA A 34 22.21 -15.06 -8.66
C ALA A 34 23.51 -15.26 -7.86
N LEU A 35 23.46 -15.16 -6.53
CA LEU A 35 24.59 -15.43 -5.64
C LEU A 35 25.00 -16.92 -5.63
N GLU A 36 24.03 -17.83 -5.60
CA GLU A 36 24.25 -19.28 -5.73
C GLU A 36 24.96 -19.63 -7.04
N LEU A 37 24.54 -19.01 -8.15
CA LEU A 37 25.16 -19.20 -9.48
C LEU A 37 26.62 -18.72 -9.53
N ILE A 38 26.98 -17.73 -8.69
CA ILE A 38 28.35 -17.21 -8.57
C ILE A 38 29.16 -18.00 -7.53
N GLY A 39 28.54 -18.95 -6.81
CA GLY A 39 29.19 -19.80 -5.82
C GLY A 39 29.32 -19.19 -4.42
N VAL A 40 28.58 -18.11 -4.14
CA VAL A 40 28.57 -17.49 -2.80
C VAL A 40 27.63 -18.30 -1.88
N PRO A 41 28.10 -18.78 -0.71
CA PRO A 41 27.25 -19.49 0.23
C PRO A 41 26.22 -18.52 0.82
N VAL A 42 24.94 -18.80 0.59
CA VAL A 42 23.83 -17.92 0.98
C VAL A 42 22.62 -18.74 1.42
N LEU A 43 21.87 -18.22 2.40
CA LEU A 43 20.62 -18.80 2.86
C LEU A 43 19.52 -17.72 2.84
N LEU A 44 18.36 -18.06 2.31
CA LEU A 44 17.18 -17.19 2.33
C LEU A 44 16.25 -17.61 3.47
N ASN A 45 15.99 -16.69 4.41
CA ASN A 45 14.98 -16.85 5.45
C ASN A 45 13.93 -15.75 5.33
N GLY A 46 12.81 -16.04 4.66
CA GLY A 46 11.79 -15.05 4.33
C GLY A 46 12.34 -13.96 3.40
N ARG A 47 12.68 -12.79 3.95
CA ARG A 47 13.29 -11.64 3.24
C ARG A 47 14.71 -11.31 3.72
N GLU A 48 15.26 -12.15 4.58
CA GLU A 48 16.63 -12.06 5.08
C GLU A 48 17.54 -12.94 4.25
N ILE A 49 18.56 -12.34 3.67
CA ILE A 49 19.63 -13.00 2.93
C ILE A 49 20.80 -13.14 3.91
N ILE A 50 21.08 -14.37 4.34
CA ILE A 50 22.10 -14.68 5.31
C ILE A 50 23.37 -15.13 4.56
N THR A 51 24.47 -14.43 4.81
CA THR A 51 25.80 -14.72 4.26
C THR A 51 26.80 -14.89 5.41
N PRO A 52 28.00 -15.46 5.17
CA PRO A 52 29.02 -15.59 6.23
C PRO A 52 29.40 -14.26 6.87
N SER A 53 29.43 -13.18 6.08
CA SER A 53 29.83 -11.86 6.58
C SER A 53 28.72 -11.11 7.31
N ALA A 54 27.44 -11.28 6.90
CA ALA A 54 26.33 -10.49 7.45
C ALA A 54 24.94 -11.08 7.13
N VAL A 55 23.93 -10.58 7.86
CA VAL A 55 22.52 -10.77 7.57
C VAL A 55 21.98 -9.52 6.87
N TRP A 56 21.42 -9.69 5.68
CA TRP A 56 20.90 -8.61 4.86
C TRP A 56 19.38 -8.69 4.78
N LEU A 57 18.69 -7.68 5.28
CA LEU A 57 17.23 -7.59 5.12
C LEU A 57 16.90 -6.80 3.84
N VAL A 58 16.08 -7.38 2.96
CA VAL A 58 15.51 -6.65 1.82
C VAL A 58 14.44 -5.68 2.32
N ALA A 59 14.88 -4.53 2.83
CA ALA A 59 14.03 -3.49 3.38
C ALA A 59 13.12 -2.86 2.31
N GLU A 60 12.11 -2.11 2.75
CA GLU A 60 11.13 -1.43 1.87
C GLU A 60 11.80 -0.59 0.77
N ALA A 61 12.88 0.12 1.14
CA ALA A 61 13.64 0.97 0.24
C ALA A 61 14.31 0.18 -0.91
N CYS A 62 14.51 -1.13 -0.73
CA CYS A 62 15.13 -2.03 -1.71
C CYS A 62 14.12 -2.83 -2.53
N SER A 63 12.81 -2.60 -2.35
CA SER A 63 11.75 -3.26 -3.14
C SER A 63 11.78 -2.92 -4.62
N GLY A 64 12.42 -1.81 -5.02
CA GLY A 64 12.46 -1.37 -6.42
C GLY A 64 11.13 -0.81 -6.95
N VAL A 65 10.06 -0.74 -6.14
CA VAL A 65 8.71 -0.36 -6.60
C VAL A 65 8.67 1.02 -7.27
N LYS A 66 9.44 1.98 -6.75
CA LYS A 66 9.49 3.34 -7.30
C LYS A 66 10.07 3.36 -8.71
N PHE A 67 11.15 2.60 -8.92
CA PHE A 67 11.78 2.45 -10.24
C PHE A 67 10.90 1.67 -11.19
N PHE A 68 10.22 0.63 -10.72
CA PHE A 68 9.21 -0.12 -11.49
C PHE A 68 8.11 0.80 -12.03
N ILE A 69 7.46 1.58 -11.16
CA ILE A 69 6.37 2.49 -11.55
C ILE A 69 6.89 3.57 -12.51
N ALA A 70 8.04 4.17 -12.22
CA ALA A 70 8.63 5.21 -13.06
C ALA A 70 8.99 4.70 -14.46
N CYS A 71 9.66 3.54 -14.55
CA CYS A 71 10.03 2.93 -15.83
C CYS A 71 8.80 2.48 -16.61
N THR A 72 7.78 1.91 -15.95
CA THR A 72 6.54 1.50 -16.61
C THR A 72 5.77 2.72 -17.14
N ALA A 73 5.68 3.79 -16.35
CA ALA A 73 5.05 5.05 -16.78
C ALA A 73 5.76 5.63 -18.00
N LEU A 74 7.08 5.79 -17.92
CA LEU A 74 7.87 6.30 -19.02
C LEU A 74 7.81 5.37 -20.24
N GLY A 75 7.80 4.05 -20.02
CA GLY A 75 7.66 3.03 -21.05
C GLY A 75 6.34 3.13 -21.81
N CYS A 76 5.22 3.32 -21.11
CA CYS A 76 3.91 3.57 -21.71
C CYS A 76 3.90 4.83 -22.57
N LEU A 77 4.47 5.93 -22.06
CA LEU A 77 4.58 7.18 -22.79
C LEU A 77 5.45 7.03 -24.04
N TYR A 78 6.63 6.46 -23.87
CA TYR A 78 7.59 6.22 -24.95
C TYR A 78 6.99 5.31 -26.02
N ALA A 79 6.35 4.22 -25.62
CA ALA A 79 5.73 3.28 -26.54
C ALA A 79 4.63 3.94 -27.38
N TYR A 80 3.81 4.78 -26.75
CA TYR A 80 2.74 5.51 -27.44
C TYR A 80 3.29 6.49 -28.48
N LEU A 81 4.42 7.14 -28.19
CA LEU A 81 5.04 8.13 -29.07
C LEU A 81 5.87 7.51 -30.19
N MET A 82 6.57 6.41 -29.93
CA MET A 82 7.60 5.87 -30.83
C MET A 82 7.14 4.67 -31.69
N TYR A 83 6.04 4.01 -31.32
CA TYR A 83 5.49 2.89 -32.09
C TYR A 83 4.06 3.16 -32.54
N ARG A 84 3.70 2.73 -33.74
CA ARG A 84 2.33 2.69 -34.28
C ARG A 84 1.68 1.33 -34.05
N CYS A 85 2.44 0.25 -34.24
CA CYS A 85 1.94 -1.11 -34.07
C CYS A 85 1.65 -1.41 -32.59
N TRP A 86 0.42 -1.83 -32.28
CA TRP A 86 -0.01 -2.11 -30.90
C TRP A 86 0.81 -3.22 -30.23
N TRP A 87 1.27 -4.23 -30.98
CA TRP A 87 2.08 -5.31 -30.45
C TRP A 87 3.48 -4.84 -30.04
N LYS A 88 4.11 -3.94 -30.82
CA LYS A 88 5.39 -3.32 -30.46
C LYS A 88 5.26 -2.51 -29.18
N ARG A 89 4.14 -1.77 -29.04
CA ARG A 89 3.82 -1.05 -27.80
C ARG A 89 3.71 -2.00 -26.61
N ALA A 90 2.96 -3.09 -26.77
CA ALA A 90 2.78 -4.08 -25.71
C ALA A 90 4.12 -4.69 -25.27
N ILE A 91 4.96 -5.12 -26.23
CA ILE A 91 6.30 -5.67 -25.93
C ILE A 91 7.16 -4.65 -25.19
N PHE A 92 7.21 -3.40 -25.66
CA PHE A 92 8.02 -2.38 -25.02
C PHE A 92 7.54 -2.04 -23.61
N VAL A 93 6.22 -1.97 -23.39
CA VAL A 93 5.64 -1.74 -22.06
C VAL A 93 5.95 -2.90 -21.11
N VAL A 94 5.82 -4.15 -21.58
CA VAL A 94 6.21 -5.33 -20.79
C VAL A 94 7.69 -5.28 -20.44
N LEU A 95 8.55 -4.95 -21.41
CA LEU A 95 9.99 -4.80 -21.18
C LEU A 95 10.28 -3.70 -20.16
N ALA A 96 9.61 -2.56 -20.27
CA ALA A 96 9.76 -1.44 -19.33
C ALA A 96 9.28 -1.75 -17.91
N ALA A 97 8.37 -2.71 -17.76
CA ALA A 97 7.92 -3.21 -16.47
C ALA A 97 8.86 -4.29 -15.91
N VAL A 98 9.35 -5.23 -16.73
CA VAL A 98 10.18 -6.36 -16.29
C VAL A 98 11.62 -5.94 -16.02
N MET A 99 12.20 -5.12 -16.89
CA MET A 99 13.59 -4.69 -16.80
C MET A 99 13.99 -4.08 -15.44
N PRO A 100 13.24 -3.13 -14.86
CA PRO A 100 13.57 -2.57 -13.54
C PRO A 100 13.50 -3.60 -12.40
N VAL A 101 12.67 -4.66 -12.52
CA VAL A 101 12.59 -5.72 -11.51
C VAL A 101 13.86 -6.58 -11.54
N VAL A 102 14.29 -7.00 -12.74
CA VAL A 102 15.53 -7.75 -12.93
C VAL A 102 16.74 -6.92 -12.50
N ALA A 103 16.77 -5.66 -12.91
CA ALA A 103 17.80 -4.70 -12.50
C ALA A 103 17.88 -4.57 -10.97
N ASN A 104 16.74 -4.43 -10.28
CA ASN A 104 16.73 -4.34 -8.82
C ASN A 104 17.29 -5.61 -8.15
N GLY A 105 16.97 -6.80 -8.68
CA GLY A 105 17.55 -8.06 -8.23
C GLY A 105 19.07 -8.11 -8.38
N LEU A 106 19.59 -7.75 -9.56
CA LEU A 106 21.03 -7.68 -9.80
C LEU A 106 21.71 -6.66 -8.88
N ARG A 107 21.08 -5.51 -8.64
CA ARG A 107 21.59 -4.48 -7.74
C ARG A 107 21.74 -4.98 -6.30
N VAL A 108 20.75 -5.72 -5.79
CA VAL A 108 20.82 -6.33 -4.45
C VAL A 108 21.92 -7.40 -4.41
N CYS A 109 21.99 -8.27 -5.42
CA CYS A 109 23.08 -9.23 -5.57
C CYS A 109 24.47 -8.57 -5.53
N PHE A 110 24.69 -7.50 -6.31
CA PHE A 110 25.96 -6.77 -6.30
C PHE A 110 26.27 -6.12 -4.95
N THR A 111 25.25 -5.62 -4.25
CA THR A 111 25.44 -5.02 -2.92
C THR A 111 25.93 -6.07 -1.91
N VAL A 112 25.33 -7.27 -1.93
CA VAL A 112 25.74 -8.38 -1.07
C VAL A 112 27.16 -8.84 -1.43
N LEU A 113 27.46 -8.98 -2.72
CA LEU A 113 28.78 -9.40 -3.21
C LEU A 113 29.89 -8.41 -2.82
N ILE A 114 29.63 -7.10 -2.94
CA ILE A 114 30.55 -6.06 -2.49
C ILE A 114 30.77 -6.17 -0.97
N GLY A 115 29.71 -6.44 -0.20
CA GLY A 115 29.81 -6.64 1.24
C GLY A 115 30.67 -7.83 1.62
N GLU A 116 30.55 -8.95 0.90
CA GLU A 116 31.31 -10.18 1.13
C GLU A 116 32.79 -10.03 0.76
N THR A 117 33.07 -9.38 -0.38
CA THR A 117 34.42 -9.31 -0.94
C THR A 117 35.24 -8.11 -0.43
N TRP A 118 34.62 -6.93 -0.32
CA TRP A 118 35.30 -5.65 -0.04
C TRP A 118 34.94 -5.10 1.34
N GLY A 119 34.05 -5.78 2.06
CA GLY A 119 33.63 -5.44 3.41
C GLY A 119 32.38 -4.56 3.47
N LEU A 120 31.67 -4.67 4.59
CA LEU A 120 30.36 -4.04 4.81
C LEU A 120 30.34 -2.51 4.66
N LYS A 121 31.48 -1.84 4.84
CA LYS A 121 31.62 -0.39 4.76
C LYS A 121 31.29 0.16 3.37
N TYR A 122 31.60 -0.58 2.30
CA TYR A 122 31.32 -0.16 0.91
C TYR A 122 29.93 -0.57 0.42
N ALA A 123 29.31 -1.52 1.13
CA ALA A 123 27.96 -1.99 0.84
C ALA A 123 26.87 -1.19 1.59
N THR A 124 27.25 -0.37 2.57
CA THR A 124 26.33 0.39 3.42
C THR A 124 26.59 1.90 3.35
N GLY A 125 25.56 2.72 3.58
CA GLY A 125 25.68 4.19 3.59
C GLY A 125 25.38 4.87 2.25
N THR A 126 25.93 6.08 2.06
CA THR A 126 25.64 6.99 0.94
C THR A 126 26.04 6.40 -0.42
N ASP A 127 27.13 5.64 -0.46
CA ASP A 127 27.67 5.04 -1.68
C ASP A 127 26.64 4.10 -2.34
N HIS A 128 25.94 3.29 -1.54
CA HIS A 128 24.86 2.41 -2.02
C HIS A 128 23.68 3.15 -2.66
N MET A 129 23.39 4.38 -2.22
CA MET A 129 22.32 5.20 -2.80
C MET A 129 22.73 5.79 -4.15
N ILE A 130 23.97 6.28 -4.26
CA ILE A 130 24.52 6.86 -5.49
C ILE A 130 24.65 5.77 -6.57
N PHE A 131 25.24 4.61 -6.22
CA PHE A 131 25.34 3.48 -7.14
C PHE A 131 23.97 2.97 -7.59
N GLY A 132 22.98 2.96 -6.68
CA GLY A 132 21.60 2.62 -7.03
C GLY A 132 21.03 3.55 -8.11
N TRP A 133 21.14 4.86 -7.92
CA TRP A 133 20.58 5.83 -8.89
C TRP A 133 21.28 5.77 -10.24
N GLN A 134 22.62 5.68 -10.24
CA GLN A 134 23.40 5.51 -11.47
C GLN A 134 23.01 4.22 -12.21
N PHE A 135 22.93 3.10 -11.49
CA PHE A 135 22.57 1.81 -12.07
C PHE A 135 21.18 1.84 -12.73
N PHE A 136 20.17 2.38 -12.05
CA PHE A 136 18.83 2.52 -12.62
C PHE A 136 18.80 3.50 -13.80
N GLY A 137 19.53 4.61 -13.73
CA GLY A 137 19.67 5.56 -14.84
C GLY A 137 20.28 4.90 -16.08
N THR A 138 21.32 4.09 -15.91
CA THR A 138 21.95 3.33 -17.01
C THR A 138 20.98 2.32 -17.61
N VAL A 139 20.28 1.52 -16.80
CA VAL A 139 19.29 0.54 -17.28
C VAL A 139 18.17 1.24 -18.05
N LEU A 140 17.66 2.37 -17.54
CA LEU A 140 16.65 3.16 -18.21
C LEU A 140 17.15 3.71 -19.55
N LEU A 141 18.36 4.26 -19.59
CA LEU A 141 18.97 4.75 -20.83
C LEU A 141 19.09 3.64 -21.87
N LEU A 142 19.58 2.47 -21.49
CA LEU A 142 19.70 1.31 -22.38
C LEU A 142 18.33 0.86 -22.91
N LEU A 143 17.31 0.84 -22.05
CA LEU A 143 15.94 0.53 -22.46
C LEU A 143 15.41 1.53 -23.51
N LEU A 144 15.64 2.83 -23.29
CA LEU A 144 15.21 3.88 -24.22
C LEU A 144 16.00 3.84 -25.54
N LEU A 145 17.30 3.54 -25.50
CA LEU A 145 18.15 3.36 -26.67
C LEU A 145 17.70 2.16 -27.50
N ALA A 146 17.44 1.03 -26.85
CA ALA A 146 16.87 -0.14 -27.51
C ALA A 146 15.53 0.21 -28.15
N GLY A 147 14.65 0.91 -27.42
CA GLY A 147 13.38 1.38 -27.95
C GLY A 147 13.51 2.30 -29.17
N TRP A 148 14.56 3.13 -29.18
CA TRP A 148 14.82 4.07 -30.26
C TRP A 148 15.25 3.34 -31.53
N PHE A 149 16.04 2.27 -31.40
CA PHE A 149 16.48 1.46 -32.52
C PHE A 149 15.30 0.76 -33.23
N PHE A 150 14.29 0.32 -32.48
CA PHE A 150 13.12 -0.40 -33.03
C PHE A 150 11.95 0.52 -33.43
N ARG A 151 12.11 1.84 -33.31
CA ARG A 151 11.03 2.82 -33.54
C ARG A 151 10.46 2.71 -34.95
N ASP A 152 9.17 3.00 -35.08
CA ASP A 152 8.55 3.07 -36.39
C ASP A 152 9.00 4.37 -37.10
N PRO A 153 9.19 4.34 -38.44
CA PRO A 153 9.58 5.54 -39.18
C PRO A 153 8.56 6.65 -38.98
N LEU A 154 9.08 7.87 -38.78
CA LEU A 154 8.28 9.07 -38.66
C LEU A 154 7.64 9.37 -40.03
N VAL A 155 6.46 8.82 -40.26
CA VAL A 155 5.61 9.28 -41.36
C VAL A 155 5.07 10.63 -40.93
N ALA A 156 5.48 11.68 -41.63
CA ALA A 156 4.95 13.02 -41.41
C ALA A 156 3.42 12.93 -41.42
N PRO A 157 2.72 13.46 -40.39
CA PRO A 157 1.27 13.52 -40.44
C PRO A 157 0.88 14.27 -41.70
N GLU A 158 0.01 13.71 -42.53
CA GLU A 158 -0.72 14.49 -43.53
C GLU A 158 -1.29 15.69 -42.79
N ARG A 159 -0.87 16.91 -43.19
CA ARG A 159 -1.42 18.12 -42.58
C ARG A 159 -2.93 18.05 -42.79
N PRO A 160 -3.74 17.94 -41.73
CA PRO A 160 -5.18 18.06 -41.92
C PRO A 160 -5.43 19.42 -42.58
N PRO A 161 -6.34 19.52 -43.55
CA PRO A 161 -6.67 20.79 -44.18
C PRO A 161 -7.01 21.78 -43.06
N PRO A 162 -6.59 23.06 -43.17
CA PRO A 162 -6.82 24.03 -42.12
C PRO A 162 -8.32 24.14 -41.85
N HIS A 163 -8.79 23.44 -40.83
CA HIS A 163 -10.12 23.67 -40.29
C HIS A 163 -10.07 25.06 -39.69
N GLY A 164 -11.11 25.87 -39.93
CA GLY A 164 -11.29 27.21 -39.38
C GLY A 164 -11.30 27.20 -37.87
N GLY A 165 -10.12 27.02 -37.28
CA GLY A 165 -9.87 26.97 -35.86
C GLY A 165 -9.84 28.37 -35.29
N MET A 166 -10.20 28.47 -34.01
CA MET A 166 -10.17 29.72 -33.26
C MET A 166 -8.85 30.47 -33.49
N PRO A 167 -8.88 31.82 -33.55
CA PRO A 167 -7.67 32.62 -33.74
C PRO A 167 -6.61 32.25 -32.69
N ALA A 168 -5.34 32.32 -33.08
CA ALA A 168 -4.23 31.87 -32.24
C ALA A 168 -4.25 32.50 -30.83
N SER A 169 -4.69 33.76 -30.73
CA SER A 169 -4.90 34.47 -29.46
C SER A 169 -5.96 33.82 -28.57
N ALA A 170 -7.11 33.41 -29.13
CA ALA A 170 -8.15 32.71 -28.39
C ALA A 170 -7.69 31.34 -27.90
N ARG A 171 -6.88 30.62 -28.69
CA ARG A 171 -6.27 29.35 -28.28
C ARG A 171 -5.28 29.54 -27.12
N THR A 172 -4.45 30.58 -27.16
CA THR A 172 -3.51 30.90 -26.07
C THR A 172 -4.27 31.27 -24.79
N VAL A 173 -5.32 32.09 -24.89
CA VAL A 173 -6.18 32.43 -23.74
C VAL A 173 -6.85 31.19 -23.16
N VAL A 174 -7.40 30.30 -23.99
CA VAL A 174 -7.99 29.03 -23.53
C VAL A 174 -6.97 28.17 -22.79
N TRP A 175 -5.74 28.04 -23.30
CA TRP A 175 -4.68 27.29 -22.62
C TRP A 175 -4.24 27.97 -21.32
N LEU A 176 -4.10 29.30 -21.29
CA LEU A 176 -3.78 30.04 -20.07
C LEU A 176 -4.86 29.89 -19.01
N VAL A 177 -6.13 29.96 -19.39
CA VAL A 177 -7.27 29.72 -18.49
C VAL A 177 -7.32 28.27 -18.03
N ALA A 178 -7.05 27.30 -18.92
CA ALA A 178 -6.99 25.89 -18.56
C ALA A 178 -5.85 25.61 -17.57
N PHE A 179 -4.64 26.16 -17.80
CA PHE A 179 -3.52 26.07 -16.85
C PHE A 179 -3.83 26.78 -15.54
N ALA A 180 -4.41 27.97 -15.59
CA ALA A 180 -4.83 28.72 -14.41
C ALA A 180 -5.86 27.93 -13.60
N LEU A 181 -6.85 27.28 -14.22
CA LEU A 181 -7.81 26.40 -13.54
C LEU A 181 -7.16 25.14 -12.98
N LEU A 182 -6.21 24.53 -13.71
CA LEU A 182 -5.47 23.35 -13.27
C LEU A 182 -4.60 23.63 -12.04
N ILE A 183 -4.11 24.86 -11.89
CA ILE A 183 -3.29 25.31 -10.75
C ILE A 183 -4.18 25.85 -9.63
N ALA A 184 -5.14 26.72 -9.95
CA ALA A 184 -6.01 27.37 -8.98
C ALA A 184 -6.96 26.40 -8.31
N GLY A 185 -7.48 25.39 -9.02
CA GLY A 185 -8.37 24.37 -8.45
C GLY A 185 -7.74 23.64 -7.24
N PRO A 186 -6.58 22.97 -7.42
CA PRO A 186 -5.84 22.36 -6.32
C PRO A 186 -5.40 23.37 -5.26
N SER A 187 -4.93 24.56 -5.67
CA SER A 187 -4.44 25.60 -4.74
C SER A 187 -5.53 26.18 -3.85
N LEU A 188 -6.74 26.40 -4.38
CA LEU A 188 -7.93 26.79 -3.62
C LEU A 188 -8.42 25.62 -2.75
N ALA A 189 -8.39 24.39 -3.26
CA ALA A 189 -8.76 23.19 -2.51
C ALA A 189 -7.78 22.84 -1.37
N SER A 190 -6.51 23.26 -1.48
CA SER A 190 -5.47 23.11 -0.46
C SER A 190 -5.33 24.33 0.46
N GLY A 191 -5.62 25.53 -0.03
CA GLY A 191 -5.39 26.80 0.66
C GLY A 191 -6.56 27.30 1.52
N LEU A 192 -7.79 26.79 1.30
CA LEU A 192 -8.97 27.24 2.06
C LEU A 192 -9.19 26.50 3.39
N ALA A 193 -8.45 25.43 3.65
CA ALA A 193 -8.53 24.71 4.92
C ALA A 193 -7.18 24.77 5.63
N PRO A 194 -7.09 25.37 6.83
CA PRO A 194 -5.92 25.21 7.67
C PRO A 194 -5.62 23.71 7.81
N PRO A 195 -4.33 23.29 7.85
CA PRO A 195 -4.00 21.91 8.17
C PRO A 195 -4.62 21.60 9.54
N ALA A 196 -5.74 20.87 9.54
CA ALA A 196 -6.39 20.49 10.78
C ALA A 196 -5.36 19.67 11.57
N PRO A 197 -5.06 20.05 12.83
CA PRO A 197 -4.15 19.26 13.65
C PRO A 197 -4.66 17.82 13.68
N PRO A 198 -3.77 16.80 13.70
CA PRO A 198 -4.18 15.42 13.82
C PRO A 198 -5.11 15.32 15.03
N GLN A 199 -6.40 15.13 14.78
CA GLN A 199 -7.38 14.99 15.84
C GLN A 199 -7.07 13.67 16.54
N THR A 200 -6.36 13.73 17.65
CA THR A 200 -6.16 12.58 18.51
C THR A 200 -7.51 12.21 19.09
N MET A 201 -8.00 11.06 18.67
CA MET A 201 -9.29 10.52 19.06
C MET A 201 -9.04 9.39 20.04
N ARG A 202 -9.53 9.54 21.27
CA ARG A 202 -9.58 8.41 22.20
C ARG A 202 -10.68 7.46 21.73
N LEU A 203 -10.29 6.24 21.36
CA LEU A 203 -11.22 5.16 21.05
C LEU A 203 -11.43 4.34 22.32
N THR A 204 -12.69 4.20 22.73
CA THR A 204 -13.09 3.24 23.75
C THR A 204 -13.54 1.94 23.07
N ALA A 205 -13.08 0.80 23.60
CA ALA A 205 -13.54 -0.49 23.15
C ALA A 205 -14.98 -0.73 23.64
N PRO A 206 -15.88 -1.27 22.79
CA PRO A 206 -17.27 -1.51 23.18
C PRO A 206 -17.38 -2.68 24.17
N ALA A 207 -18.40 -2.65 25.03
CA ALA A 207 -18.84 -3.86 25.72
C ALA A 207 -19.59 -4.76 24.73
N ILE A 208 -19.32 -6.07 24.78
CA ILE A 208 -19.87 -7.05 23.81
C ILE A 208 -20.65 -8.11 24.57
N ALA A 209 -21.91 -8.31 24.19
CA ALA A 209 -22.78 -9.28 24.83
C ALA A 209 -22.23 -10.72 24.71
N GLY A 210 -22.19 -11.47 25.81
CA GLY A 210 -21.65 -12.84 25.84
C GLY A 210 -20.12 -12.94 25.96
N TRP A 211 -19.42 -11.80 26.05
CA TRP A 211 -17.97 -11.73 26.15
C TRP A 211 -17.55 -10.88 27.35
N SER A 212 -16.60 -11.36 28.15
CA SER A 212 -15.95 -10.60 29.22
C SER A 212 -14.76 -9.82 28.64
N GLY A 213 -14.65 -8.55 29.03
CA GLY A 213 -13.68 -7.60 28.48
C GLY A 213 -14.24 -6.17 28.47
N PRO A 214 -13.48 -5.18 27.98
CA PRO A 214 -12.18 -5.28 27.34
C PRO A 214 -11.04 -5.55 28.33
N GLN A 215 -10.14 -6.48 28.01
CA GLN A 215 -8.87 -6.72 28.71
C GLN A 215 -7.68 -6.27 27.84
N THR A 216 -6.52 -6.07 28.46
CA THR A 216 -5.29 -5.77 27.72
C THR A 216 -4.87 -6.98 26.89
N ALA A 217 -4.71 -6.81 25.59
CA ALA A 217 -4.29 -7.90 24.69
C ALA A 217 -2.94 -8.48 25.13
N ALA A 218 -2.89 -9.80 25.31
CA ALA A 218 -1.74 -10.53 25.87
C ALA A 218 -0.98 -11.33 24.81
N ASP A 219 -1.61 -11.75 23.71
CA ASP A 219 -1.14 -12.84 22.86
C ASP A 219 -0.25 -12.39 21.70
N GLY A 220 0.78 -11.58 21.96
CA GLY A 220 1.87 -11.30 21.01
C GLY A 220 1.48 -10.72 19.63
N TRP A 221 0.19 -10.50 19.36
CA TRP A 221 -0.33 -9.99 18.10
C TRP A 221 -0.12 -8.48 18.07
N ARG A 222 0.63 -8.02 17.08
CA ARG A 222 1.03 -6.63 16.97
C ARG A 222 0.70 -6.10 15.58
N PRO A 223 -0.57 -5.77 15.32
CA PRO A 223 -0.89 -4.94 14.17
C PRO A 223 -0.25 -3.55 14.34
N ILE A 224 0.31 -3.02 13.26
CA ILE A 224 1.04 -1.75 13.23
C ILE A 224 0.27 -0.83 12.29
N PHE A 225 -0.38 0.23 12.80
CA PHE A 225 -1.06 1.23 11.98
C PHE A 225 -0.61 2.63 12.41
N ARG A 226 0.37 3.18 11.70
CA ARG A 226 1.00 4.45 12.05
C ARG A 226 0.14 5.63 11.58
N GLY A 227 0.13 6.69 12.38
CA GLY A 227 -0.62 7.90 12.06
C GLY A 227 -2.14 7.75 12.07
N ALA A 228 -2.68 6.77 12.79
CA ALA A 228 -4.10 6.71 13.08
C ALA A 228 -4.48 7.88 14.01
N ALA A 229 -5.66 8.47 13.79
CA ALA A 229 -6.25 9.45 14.70
C ALA A 229 -6.51 8.83 16.09
N GLY A 230 -6.92 7.56 16.10
CA GLY A 230 -7.06 6.75 17.30
C GLY A 230 -6.92 5.28 16.96
N GLN A 231 -6.44 4.49 17.92
CA GLN A 231 -6.40 3.03 17.81
C GLN A 231 -6.73 2.39 19.16
N VAL A 232 -7.34 1.21 19.11
CA VAL A 232 -7.64 0.40 20.29
C VAL A 232 -7.30 -1.05 20.00
N ARG A 233 -6.68 -1.71 20.98
CA ARG A 233 -6.33 -3.13 20.94
C ARG A 233 -6.70 -3.77 22.27
N VAL A 234 -7.62 -4.72 22.24
CA VAL A 234 -8.18 -5.35 23.44
C VAL A 234 -8.44 -6.82 23.20
N SER A 235 -8.46 -7.62 24.26
CA SER A 235 -8.89 -9.01 24.25
C SER A 235 -10.25 -9.17 24.94
N TYR A 236 -11.03 -10.11 24.44
CA TYR A 236 -12.31 -10.53 24.97
C TYR A 236 -12.28 -12.04 25.22
N GLN A 237 -12.87 -12.48 26.33
CA GLN A 237 -12.99 -13.90 26.65
C GLN A 237 -14.46 -14.31 26.66
N SER A 238 -14.80 -15.42 26.02
CA SER A 238 -16.16 -15.94 26.01
C SER A 238 -16.57 -16.37 27.42
N VAL A 239 -17.75 -15.92 27.86
CA VAL A 239 -18.30 -16.25 29.20
C VAL A 239 -18.64 -17.73 29.32
N THR A 240 -18.96 -18.41 28.21
CA THR A 240 -19.43 -19.80 28.19
C THR A 240 -18.37 -20.82 27.78
N GLY A 241 -17.29 -20.40 27.09
CA GLY A 241 -16.35 -21.33 26.46
C GLY A 241 -14.86 -21.07 26.73
N GLY A 242 -14.49 -20.06 27.51
CA GLY A 242 -13.09 -19.68 27.77
C GLY A 242 -12.32 -19.21 26.52
N ASP A 243 -13.03 -19.04 25.42
CA ASP A 243 -12.50 -18.70 24.12
C ASP A 243 -12.01 -17.24 24.07
N VAL A 244 -10.76 -16.99 23.68
CA VAL A 244 -10.20 -15.63 23.59
C VAL A 244 -10.22 -15.05 22.17
N VAL A 245 -10.77 -13.85 21.97
CA VAL A 245 -10.72 -13.09 20.71
C VAL A 245 -10.05 -11.74 20.96
N GLU A 246 -9.04 -11.41 20.16
CA GLU A 246 -8.42 -10.08 20.16
C GLU A 246 -9.05 -9.20 19.08
N LEU A 247 -9.40 -7.97 19.46
CA LEU A 247 -9.94 -6.94 18.58
C LEU A 247 -8.90 -5.83 18.43
N PHE A 248 -8.64 -5.45 17.18
CA PHE A 248 -7.91 -4.25 16.81
C PHE A 248 -8.77 -3.36 15.93
N HIS A 249 -8.80 -2.07 16.26
CA HIS A 249 -9.49 -1.06 15.47
C HIS A 249 -8.67 0.22 15.42
N ALA A 250 -8.43 0.75 14.21
CA ALA A 250 -7.76 2.02 14.00
C ALA A 250 -8.55 2.92 13.06
N VAL A 251 -8.63 4.21 13.40
CA VAL A 251 -9.43 5.22 12.69
C VAL A 251 -8.53 6.31 12.13
N TYR A 252 -8.77 6.69 10.88
CA TYR A 252 -8.15 7.79 10.17
C TYR A 252 -9.24 8.78 9.74
N THR A 253 -9.18 9.98 10.31
CA THR A 253 -10.05 11.11 9.96
C THR A 253 -9.30 12.10 9.09
N GLY A 254 -10.01 12.87 8.27
CA GLY A 254 -9.35 13.89 7.43
C GLY A 254 -9.02 13.41 6.02
N LYS A 255 -8.49 14.33 5.21
CA LYS A 255 -7.96 14.01 3.87
C LYS A 255 -6.67 13.17 4.04
N PRO A 256 -6.49 12.07 3.27
CA PRO A 256 -5.25 11.31 3.28
C PRO A 256 -4.04 12.21 3.00
N ARG A 257 -3.01 12.10 3.84
CA ARG A 257 -1.77 12.86 3.72
C ARG A 257 -0.58 12.02 4.19
N ARG A 258 0.63 12.46 3.85
CA ARG A 258 1.87 11.75 4.23
C ARG A 258 1.91 11.54 5.75
N GLY A 259 2.10 10.29 6.16
CA GLY A 259 2.14 9.89 7.58
C GLY A 259 0.78 9.79 8.29
N HIS A 260 -0.34 10.10 7.62
CA HIS A 260 -1.71 9.99 8.14
C HIS A 260 -2.61 9.40 7.05
N THR A 261 -2.36 8.14 6.69
CA THR A 261 -3.08 7.43 5.63
C THR A 261 -3.29 5.98 6.04
N LEU A 262 -4.51 5.47 5.88
CA LEU A 262 -4.88 4.12 6.26
C LEU A 262 -4.17 3.06 5.41
N ILE A 263 -4.27 3.20 4.08
CA ILE A 263 -3.65 2.27 3.13
C ILE A 263 -2.31 2.87 2.71
N THR A 264 -1.27 2.46 3.41
CA THR A 264 0.13 2.81 3.14
C THR A 264 1.00 1.63 3.54
N TYR A 265 2.16 1.50 2.91
CA TYR A 265 3.14 0.53 3.38
C TYR A 265 3.60 0.87 4.81
N GLY A 266 3.89 -0.17 5.61
CA GLY A 266 4.21 -0.06 7.04
C GLY A 266 2.99 -0.03 7.95
N ASN A 267 1.78 -0.02 7.35
CA ASN A 267 0.55 -0.37 8.05
C ASN A 267 0.22 -1.84 7.78
N ASP A 268 0.48 -2.68 8.76
CA ASP A 268 0.42 -4.14 8.62
C ASP A 268 -0.44 -4.76 9.72
N LEU A 269 -1.17 -5.82 9.36
CA LEU A 269 -2.03 -6.57 10.29
C LEU A 269 -1.23 -7.51 11.21
N TYR A 270 0.06 -7.67 10.93
CA TYR A 270 0.98 -8.50 11.68
C TYR A 270 2.39 -7.95 11.50
N ASP A 271 3.28 -8.33 12.41
CA ASP A 271 4.69 -8.01 12.28
C ASP A 271 5.38 -9.08 11.44
N SER A 272 5.82 -8.70 10.24
CA SER A 272 6.52 -9.60 9.32
C SER A 272 7.85 -10.15 9.85
N ALA A 273 8.45 -9.53 10.87
CA ALA A 273 9.64 -10.05 11.53
C ALA A 273 9.32 -11.24 12.46
N HIS A 274 8.07 -11.37 12.92
CA HIS A 274 7.66 -12.35 13.93
C HIS A 274 6.58 -13.32 13.45
N ALA A 275 5.97 -13.05 12.29
CA ALA A 275 4.93 -13.89 11.71
C ALA A 275 4.98 -13.92 10.18
N GLN A 276 4.67 -15.08 9.62
CA GLN A 276 4.54 -15.31 8.18
C GLN A 276 3.11 -15.72 7.81
N ILE A 277 2.68 -15.39 6.60
CA ILE A 277 1.38 -15.80 6.07
C ILE A 277 1.48 -17.23 5.56
N LEU A 278 0.70 -18.15 6.12
CA LEU A 278 0.54 -19.51 5.62
C LEU A 278 -0.49 -19.60 4.49
N SER A 279 -1.61 -18.87 4.63
CA SER A 279 -2.67 -18.85 3.62
C SER A 279 -3.48 -17.56 3.71
N SER A 280 -4.05 -17.15 2.59
CA SER A 280 -5.02 -16.05 2.54
C SER A 280 -6.32 -16.50 1.88
N ALA A 281 -7.45 -16.06 2.43
CA ALA A 281 -8.77 -16.39 1.93
C ALA A 281 -9.71 -15.19 2.03
N SER A 282 -10.91 -15.32 1.46
CA SER A 282 -12.00 -14.36 1.62
C SER A 282 -13.22 -15.07 2.18
N ARG A 283 -13.92 -14.39 3.08
CA ARG A 283 -15.12 -14.91 3.73
C ARG A 283 -16.19 -13.83 3.75
N ARG A 284 -17.44 -14.24 3.60
CA ARG A 284 -18.59 -13.37 3.80
C ARG A 284 -19.06 -13.56 5.24
N VAL A 285 -19.20 -12.46 5.97
CA VAL A 285 -19.55 -12.47 7.40
C VAL A 285 -20.68 -11.47 7.60
N GLU A 286 -21.66 -11.84 8.41
CA GLU A 286 -22.73 -10.94 8.85
C GLU A 286 -22.30 -10.21 10.12
N LEU A 287 -22.44 -8.88 10.08
CA LEU A 287 -22.18 -8.01 11.22
C LEU A 287 -23.46 -7.81 12.05
N ALA A 288 -23.34 -7.21 13.24
CA ALA A 288 -24.45 -7.00 14.17
C ALA A 288 -25.64 -6.20 13.63
N ASP A 289 -25.46 -5.41 12.57
CA ASP A 289 -26.52 -4.65 11.92
C ASP A 289 -27.22 -5.40 10.76
N GLY A 290 -26.95 -6.71 10.63
CA GLY A 290 -27.51 -7.56 9.57
C GLY A 290 -26.86 -7.36 8.20
N ARG A 291 -25.86 -6.46 8.07
CA ARG A 291 -25.14 -6.29 6.81
C ARG A 291 -24.09 -7.38 6.66
N SER A 292 -24.11 -8.05 5.51
CA SER A 292 -23.02 -8.95 5.12
C SER A 292 -21.84 -8.14 4.56
N THR A 293 -20.64 -8.32 5.10
CA THR A 293 -19.39 -7.77 4.56
C THR A 293 -18.47 -8.90 4.10
N THR A 294 -17.57 -8.60 3.15
CA THR A 294 -16.51 -9.53 2.77
C THR A 294 -15.25 -9.19 3.55
N VAL A 295 -14.80 -10.10 4.40
CA VAL A 295 -13.56 -9.99 5.18
C VAL A 295 -12.43 -10.76 4.50
N GLY A 296 -11.21 -10.26 4.65
CA GLY A 296 -10.00 -11.03 4.34
C GLY A 296 -9.64 -11.92 5.53
N GLU A 297 -9.31 -13.17 5.28
CA GLU A 297 -8.77 -14.12 6.26
C GLU A 297 -7.29 -14.34 5.99
N LEU A 298 -6.45 -14.18 7.01
CA LEU A 298 -5.03 -14.54 6.99
C LEU A 298 -4.78 -15.61 8.04
N ARG A 299 -4.23 -16.76 7.63
CA ARG A 299 -3.64 -17.73 8.57
C ARG A 299 -2.18 -17.36 8.73
N LEU A 300 -1.80 -16.97 9.94
CA LEU A 300 -0.44 -16.58 10.28
C LEU A 300 0.22 -17.70 11.09
N ALA A 301 1.53 -17.87 10.91
CA ALA A 301 2.39 -18.66 11.78
C ALA A 301 3.41 -17.73 12.42
N GLY A 302 3.51 -17.76 13.74
CA GLY A 302 4.54 -17.03 14.49
C GLY A 302 5.09 -17.85 15.65
N ALA A 303 6.01 -17.25 16.42
CA ALA A 303 6.67 -17.92 17.54
C ALA A 303 5.71 -18.43 18.63
N THR A 304 4.55 -17.79 18.77
CA THR A 304 3.50 -18.15 19.74
C THR A 304 2.46 -19.12 19.17
N GLY A 305 2.69 -19.67 17.98
CA GLY A 305 1.80 -20.61 17.29
C GLY A 305 1.06 -20.02 16.09
N SER A 306 0.16 -20.81 15.52
CA SER A 306 -0.68 -20.37 14.40
C SER A 306 -1.87 -19.56 14.91
N ARG A 307 -2.33 -18.59 14.10
CA ARG A 307 -3.50 -17.77 14.39
C ARG A 307 -4.25 -17.42 13.13
N LEU A 308 -5.55 -17.16 13.27
CA LEU A 308 -6.38 -16.63 12.20
C LEU A 308 -6.66 -15.16 12.47
N VAL A 309 -6.43 -14.33 11.45
CA VAL A 309 -6.72 -12.89 11.47
C VAL A 309 -7.74 -12.57 10.39
N TRP A 310 -8.90 -12.09 10.81
CA TRP A 310 -9.91 -11.53 9.92
C TRP A 310 -9.80 -10.02 9.90
N TYR A 311 -9.87 -9.41 8.71
CA TYR A 311 -9.77 -7.96 8.59
C TYR A 311 -10.65 -7.40 7.48
N TRP A 312 -11.03 -6.14 7.66
CA TRP A 312 -11.69 -5.35 6.62
C TRP A 312 -11.45 -3.86 6.85
N TYR A 313 -11.53 -3.10 5.77
CA TYR A 313 -11.45 -1.65 5.78
C TYR A 313 -12.83 -1.06 5.58
N CYS A 314 -13.14 0.05 6.22
CA CYS A 314 -14.35 0.81 5.97
C CYS A 314 -14.00 2.25 5.64
N VAL A 315 -14.66 2.81 4.62
CA VAL A 315 -14.68 4.24 4.29
C VAL A 315 -16.13 4.68 4.45
N ASP A 316 -16.37 5.51 5.46
CA ASP A 316 -17.70 5.90 5.92
C ASP A 316 -18.58 4.68 6.23
N ARG A 317 -19.60 4.40 5.39
CA ARG A 317 -20.50 3.23 5.56
C ARG A 317 -20.15 2.02 4.68
N ARG A 318 -19.17 2.15 3.77
CA ARG A 318 -18.81 1.12 2.80
C ARG A 318 -17.59 0.35 3.29
N CYS A 319 -17.72 -0.96 3.44
CA CYS A 319 -16.64 -1.82 3.89
C CYS A 319 -16.16 -2.76 2.78
N THR A 320 -14.86 -3.02 2.73
CA THR A 320 -14.19 -3.86 1.73
C THR A 320 -12.90 -4.45 2.29
N ARG A 321 -12.50 -5.63 1.80
CA ARG A 321 -11.17 -6.19 2.08
C ARG A 321 -10.06 -5.60 1.20
N SER A 322 -10.41 -4.96 0.08
CA SER A 322 -9.46 -4.58 -0.97
C SER A 322 -8.80 -3.23 -0.65
N PRO A 323 -7.47 -3.17 -0.47
CA PRO A 323 -6.76 -1.90 -0.26
C PRO A 323 -6.95 -0.91 -1.41
N ALA A 324 -7.01 -1.42 -2.65
CA ALA A 324 -7.21 -0.59 -3.85
C ALA A 324 -8.61 0.04 -3.86
N LEU A 325 -9.65 -0.74 -3.54
CA LEU A 325 -11.02 -0.20 -3.46
C LEU A 325 -11.16 0.81 -2.31
N THR A 326 -10.50 0.57 -1.18
CA THR A 326 -10.44 1.53 -0.06
C THR A 326 -9.83 2.87 -0.50
N LYS A 327 -8.68 2.86 -1.20
CA LYS A 327 -8.06 4.08 -1.75
C LYS A 327 -8.98 4.78 -2.75
N LEU A 328 -9.65 4.02 -3.62
CA LEU A 328 -10.59 4.58 -4.59
C LEU A 328 -11.78 5.28 -3.90
N LEU A 329 -12.35 4.67 -2.87
CA LEU A 329 -13.44 5.26 -2.08
C LEU A 329 -12.99 6.53 -1.34
N GLN A 330 -11.78 6.53 -0.76
CA GLN A 330 -11.19 7.73 -0.13
C GLN A 330 -11.02 8.85 -1.15
N ALA A 331 -10.44 8.56 -2.32
CA ALA A 331 -10.25 9.52 -3.40
C ALA A 331 -11.60 10.08 -3.89
N TRP A 332 -12.59 9.22 -4.09
CA TRP A 332 -13.93 9.61 -4.50
C TRP A 332 -14.61 10.55 -3.49
N SER A 333 -14.49 10.27 -2.19
CA SER A 333 -15.00 11.15 -1.14
C SER A 333 -14.35 12.54 -1.20
N VAL A 334 -13.01 12.59 -1.37
CA VAL A 334 -12.28 13.87 -1.45
C VAL A 334 -12.67 14.65 -2.71
N LEU A 335 -12.86 13.98 -3.85
CA LEU A 335 -13.33 14.61 -5.09
C LEU A 335 -14.74 15.20 -4.96
N GLN A 336 -15.61 14.60 -4.14
CA GLN A 336 -16.93 15.16 -3.80
C GLN A 336 -16.86 16.32 -2.79
N GLY A 337 -15.66 16.77 -2.39
CA GLY A 337 -15.47 17.79 -1.36
C GLY A 337 -15.72 17.29 0.07
N ARG A 338 -15.93 15.99 0.28
CA ARG A 338 -16.18 15.38 1.60
C ARG A 338 -14.87 14.99 2.27
N VAL A 339 -14.88 14.98 3.60
CA VAL A 339 -13.75 14.50 4.42
C VAL A 339 -14.02 13.04 4.79
N PRO A 340 -13.31 12.06 4.20
CA PRO A 340 -13.60 10.65 4.47
C PRO A 340 -13.24 10.28 5.91
N ARG A 341 -14.07 9.46 6.56
CA ARG A 341 -13.69 8.74 7.78
C ARG A 341 -13.38 7.30 7.41
N SER A 342 -12.11 6.94 7.49
CA SER A 342 -11.64 5.59 7.14
C SER A 342 -11.18 4.84 8.37
N SER A 343 -11.35 3.52 8.39
CA SER A 343 -10.91 2.68 9.50
C SER A 343 -10.56 1.27 9.05
N VAL A 344 -9.74 0.59 9.85
CA VAL A 344 -9.51 -0.85 9.76
C VAL A 344 -10.08 -1.52 10.99
N TRP A 345 -10.65 -2.70 10.78
CA TRP A 345 -11.03 -3.64 11.82
C TRP A 345 -10.26 -4.92 11.60
N ALA A 346 -9.74 -5.47 12.67
CA ALA A 346 -9.11 -6.77 12.64
C ALA A 346 -9.49 -7.58 13.89
N LEU A 347 -9.83 -8.84 13.69
CA LEU A 347 -10.15 -9.82 14.72
C LEU A 347 -9.11 -10.94 14.63
N SER A 348 -8.60 -11.38 15.77
CA SER A 348 -7.59 -12.45 15.82
C SER A 348 -7.92 -13.46 16.92
N SER A 349 -7.65 -14.73 16.66
CA SER A 349 -7.65 -15.78 17.68
C SER A 349 -6.54 -16.78 17.34
N SER A 350 -5.88 -17.31 18.38
CA SER A 350 -4.94 -18.42 18.24
C SER A 350 -5.66 -19.67 17.73
N VAL A 351 -4.94 -20.49 16.97
CA VAL A 351 -5.37 -21.80 16.51
C VAL A 351 -4.64 -22.83 17.37
N ALA A 352 -5.37 -23.51 18.24
CA ALA A 352 -4.85 -24.63 19.02
C ALA A 352 -5.02 -25.92 18.21
N GLY A 353 -3.91 -26.59 17.85
CA GLY A 353 -3.94 -27.75 16.95
C GLY A 353 -4.23 -27.37 15.50
N ASP A 354 -4.90 -28.25 14.74
CA ASP A 354 -5.25 -28.01 13.33
C ASP A 354 -6.73 -27.64 13.11
N ASP A 355 -7.45 -27.27 14.17
CA ASP A 355 -8.89 -26.94 14.10
C ASP A 355 -9.13 -25.46 13.77
N ALA A 356 -8.80 -25.10 12.53
CA ALA A 356 -9.05 -23.77 12.00
C ALA A 356 -10.55 -23.45 11.90
N ASP A 357 -11.41 -24.46 11.75
CA ASP A 357 -12.85 -24.27 11.58
C ASP A 357 -13.54 -23.86 12.88
N ARG A 358 -13.17 -24.44 14.02
CA ARG A 358 -13.66 -23.97 15.33
C ARG A 358 -13.32 -22.50 15.58
N VAL A 359 -12.10 -22.09 15.21
CA VAL A 359 -11.67 -20.69 15.34
C VAL A 359 -12.48 -19.77 14.41
N ARG A 360 -12.82 -20.23 13.19
CA ARG A 360 -13.72 -19.47 12.29
C ARG A 360 -15.12 -19.31 12.88
N THR A 361 -15.71 -20.38 13.44
CA THR A 361 -17.02 -20.31 14.08
C THR A 361 -17.04 -19.31 15.23
N LYS A 362 -15.98 -19.30 16.04
CA LYS A 362 -15.79 -18.33 17.12
C LYS A 362 -15.68 -16.89 16.61
N LEU A 363 -14.85 -16.64 15.59
CA LEU A 363 -14.72 -15.31 14.99
C LEU A 363 -16.04 -14.85 14.36
N HIS A 364 -16.82 -15.76 13.78
CA HIS A 364 -18.14 -15.48 13.23
C HIS A 364 -19.14 -15.08 14.33
N ALA A 365 -19.19 -15.84 15.42
CA ALA A 365 -20.04 -15.53 16.58
C ALA A 365 -19.70 -14.15 17.18
N PHE A 366 -18.41 -13.82 17.28
CA PHE A 366 -17.96 -12.50 17.74
C PHE A 366 -18.34 -11.38 16.76
N ALA A 367 -18.16 -11.58 15.46
CA ALA A 367 -18.48 -10.57 14.44
C ALA A 367 -19.97 -10.22 14.38
N GLN A 368 -20.85 -11.19 14.66
CA GLN A 368 -22.31 -10.99 14.71
C GLN A 368 -22.78 -10.12 15.88
N VAL A 369 -21.98 -9.98 16.93
CA VAL A 369 -22.29 -9.12 18.09
C VAL A 369 -21.44 -7.86 18.14
N LEU A 370 -20.50 -7.71 17.21
CA LEU A 370 -19.59 -6.57 17.14
C LEU A 370 -20.33 -5.31 16.61
N PRO A 371 -20.31 -4.18 17.34
CA PRO A 371 -20.92 -2.95 16.88
C PRO A 371 -20.28 -2.44 15.58
N VAL A 372 -21.11 -2.08 14.61
CA VAL A 372 -20.65 -1.68 13.27
C VAL A 372 -20.29 -0.19 13.23
N PRO A 373 -19.29 0.24 12.43
CA PRO A 373 -18.95 1.65 12.26
C PRO A 373 -20.18 2.54 11.96
N GLY A 374 -20.43 3.49 12.87
CA GLY A 374 -21.54 4.44 12.78
C GLY A 374 -22.73 4.14 13.69
N ALA A 375 -22.80 2.97 14.31
CA ALA A 375 -23.73 2.67 15.39
C ALA A 375 -23.04 2.98 16.73
N SER A 376 -23.44 4.08 17.37
CA SER A 376 -23.38 4.54 18.77
C SER A 376 -22.39 3.99 19.84
N GLY A 377 -21.59 2.94 19.62
CA GLY A 377 -20.80 2.24 20.64
C GLY A 377 -19.30 2.56 20.67
N VAL A 378 -18.74 3.17 19.62
CA VAL A 378 -17.35 3.68 19.64
C VAL A 378 -17.42 5.20 19.72
N GLN A 379 -17.59 5.70 20.94
CA GLN A 379 -17.70 7.15 21.18
C GLN A 379 -16.35 7.82 20.89
N ALA A 380 -16.35 8.66 19.87
CA ALA A 380 -15.33 9.67 19.68
C ALA A 380 -15.54 10.77 20.71
N GLN A 381 -14.84 10.74 21.84
CA GLN A 381 -14.74 11.94 22.65
C GLN A 381 -13.71 12.86 21.98
N GLN A 382 -14.19 13.90 21.30
CA GLN A 382 -13.38 15.08 21.04
C GLN A 382 -13.11 15.73 22.40
N PRO A 383 -11.85 16.00 22.78
CA PRO A 383 -11.59 16.80 23.97
C PRO A 383 -12.29 18.15 23.78
N ALA A 384 -13.15 18.50 24.74
CA ALA A 384 -13.87 19.77 24.73
C ALA A 384 -12.85 20.90 24.56
N VAL A 385 -13.01 21.69 23.51
CA VAL A 385 -12.30 22.97 23.39
C VAL A 385 -12.82 23.82 24.54
N LEU A 386 -12.00 24.00 25.56
CA LEU A 386 -12.20 25.01 26.58
C LEU A 386 -12.31 26.35 25.84
N ALA A 387 -13.53 26.88 25.75
CA ALA A 387 -13.78 28.24 25.33
C ALA A 387 -13.09 29.15 26.35
N GLY A 388 -11.86 29.53 26.05
CA GLY A 388 -11.10 30.52 26.81
C GLY A 388 -11.82 31.86 26.68
N SER A 389 -12.37 32.29 27.80
CA SER A 389 -12.79 33.65 28.11
C SER A 389 -11.78 34.69 27.60
N GLN A 390 -12.23 35.60 26.75
CA GLN A 390 -11.52 36.85 26.46
C GLN A 390 -11.68 37.82 27.63
N PRO A 391 -10.63 38.53 28.07
CA PRO A 391 -10.75 39.91 28.52
C PRO A 391 -10.78 40.88 27.34
#